data_AF-A0A7C5EH14-F1
#
_entry.id   AF-A0A7C5EH14-F1
#
_cell.length_a   1.000
_cell.length_b   1.000
_cell.length_c   1.000
_cell.angle_alpha   90.00
_cell.angle_beta   90.00
_cell.angle_gamma   90.00
#
_symmetry.space_group_name_H-M   'P 1'
#
loop_
_entity.id
_entity.type
_entity.pdbx_description
1 polymer ?
#
loop_
_entity_poly.entity_id
_entity_poly.type
_entity_poly.pdbx_seq_one_letter_code
_entity_poly.pdbx_strand_id
1 'polypeptide(L)'
;MIVRSVVDGRGRLSALDPGSKGEEKSMLNIGVFIDGFRKPVLEGLELAAKLGCRSFQVYITKGPMLASAMDKSARAEFVSRYRDLGLTLSATCGDFGLHFGKPDLMKEKEPLLKDAILQTVDLQASIMTTHIGSIGEDPDGRVRETMVDNLKRLGDFAADHGVTLATETGLESGPSLRSLLEEAGSKGIGVNFDPANLVMNGFDHMKAANVLSPFIVHTHAKDGVRQGDHGKEVPLGEGDVNFPAYIALMKELGYKGAYTIEREVGDDPVGDIKRAIEYLRQF
;
A
#
# COMPACT_ATOMS: atom_id res chain seq x y z
N MET A 1 -31.64 -21.40 -50.17
CA MET A 1 -30.54 -22.38 -50.26
C MET A 1 -30.18 -22.76 -48.84
N ILE A 2 -30.44 -24.02 -48.49
CA ILE A 2 -30.50 -24.53 -47.11
C ILE A 2 -29.08 -24.86 -46.63
N VAL A 3 -28.61 -24.23 -45.55
CA VAL A 3 -27.43 -24.69 -44.81
C VAL A 3 -27.93 -25.53 -43.64
N ARG A 4 -27.66 -26.83 -43.72
CA ARG A 4 -28.01 -27.84 -42.71
C ARG A 4 -27.13 -27.65 -41.47
N SER A 5 -27.74 -27.61 -40.28
CA SER A 5 -27.04 -27.80 -39.02
C SER A 5 -26.75 -29.29 -38.81
N VAL A 6 -25.53 -29.62 -38.41
CA VAL A 6 -25.17 -30.94 -37.89
C VAL A 6 -25.06 -30.77 -36.38
N VAL A 7 -25.97 -31.44 -35.65
CA VAL A 7 -26.03 -31.45 -34.18
C VAL A 7 -25.36 -32.74 -33.71
N ASP A 8 -24.36 -32.64 -32.83
CA ASP A 8 -23.81 -33.82 -32.15
C ASP A 8 -24.69 -34.25 -30.95
N GLY A 9 -24.55 -35.51 -30.56
CA GLY A 9 -25.43 -36.20 -29.59
C GLY A 9 -25.33 -35.74 -28.13
N ARG A 10 -24.83 -34.54 -27.82
CA ARG A 10 -24.88 -33.97 -26.45
C ARG A 10 -25.31 -32.50 -26.35
N GLY A 11 -25.78 -31.88 -27.42
CA GLY A 11 -26.57 -30.64 -27.33
C GLY A 11 -25.85 -29.43 -26.69
N ARG A 12 -24.55 -29.24 -26.94
CA ARG A 12 -23.85 -27.97 -26.66
C ARG A 12 -23.20 -27.41 -27.92
N LEU A 13 -23.51 -26.15 -28.24
CA LEU A 13 -22.85 -25.36 -29.27
C LEU A 13 -21.40 -25.09 -28.86
N SER A 14 -20.44 -25.58 -29.65
CA SER A 14 -19.04 -25.17 -29.56
C SER A 14 -18.81 -23.96 -30.45
N ALA A 15 -18.49 -22.82 -29.85
CA ALA A 15 -17.95 -21.67 -30.57
C ALA A 15 -16.45 -21.86 -30.68
N LEU A 16 -15.96 -22.03 -31.92
CA LEU A 16 -14.58 -21.72 -32.27
C LEU A 16 -14.42 -20.21 -32.10
N ASP A 17 -13.50 -19.75 -31.26
CA ASP A 17 -13.12 -18.33 -31.16
C ASP A 17 -11.83 -18.11 -31.99
N PRO A 18 -11.91 -17.48 -33.17
CA PRO A 18 -10.75 -17.14 -33.97
C PRO A 18 -10.38 -15.69 -33.69
N GLY A 19 -9.33 -15.47 -32.91
CA GLY A 19 -8.74 -14.13 -32.84
C GLY A 19 -8.11 -13.83 -31.49
N SER A 20 -6.79 -13.81 -31.48
CA SER A 20 -5.97 -13.10 -30.51
C SER A 20 -6.52 -11.69 -30.29
N LYS A 21 -7.25 -11.48 -29.19
CA LYS A 21 -7.36 -10.14 -28.62
C LYS A 21 -5.97 -9.82 -28.10
N GLY A 22 -5.30 -8.86 -28.75
CA GLY A 22 -4.10 -8.27 -28.17
C GLY A 22 -4.44 -7.87 -26.74
N GLU A 23 -3.70 -8.40 -25.77
CA GLU A 23 -3.77 -7.91 -24.40
C GLU A 23 -3.45 -6.42 -24.47
N GLU A 24 -4.48 -5.59 -24.29
CA GLU A 24 -4.28 -4.20 -23.95
C GLU A 24 -3.43 -4.25 -22.67
N LYS A 25 -2.14 -3.92 -22.78
CA LYS A 25 -1.24 -3.87 -21.62
C LYS A 25 -1.91 -2.93 -20.61
N SER A 26 -2.54 -3.51 -19.61
CA SER A 26 -3.10 -2.79 -18.47
C SER A 26 -1.95 -2.00 -17.86
N MET A 27 -1.91 -0.69 -18.11
CA MET A 27 -0.91 0.18 -17.53
C MET A 27 -0.98 0.11 -16.02
N LEU A 28 0.18 0.13 -15.36
CA LEU A 28 0.23 0.19 -13.91
C LEU A 28 -0.50 1.43 -13.38
N ASN A 29 -1.23 1.27 -12.28
CA ASN A 29 -1.74 2.39 -11.52
C ASN A 29 -0.58 3.02 -10.74
N ILE A 30 0.08 4.01 -11.32
CA ILE A 30 1.22 4.70 -10.69
C ILE A 30 0.69 5.78 -9.76
N GLY A 31 1.00 5.64 -8.47
CA GLY A 31 0.72 6.61 -7.43
C GLY A 31 1.99 7.24 -6.87
N VAL A 32 1.84 8.24 -6.02
CA VAL A 32 2.96 8.85 -5.28
C VAL A 32 2.56 9.20 -3.85
N PHE A 33 3.45 8.94 -2.90
CA PHE A 33 3.33 9.50 -1.56
C PHE A 33 3.77 10.97 -1.62
N ILE A 34 2.79 11.90 -1.66
CA ILE A 34 3.05 13.31 -2.01
C ILE A 34 3.94 14.04 -1.01
N ASP A 35 3.99 13.58 0.23
CA ASP A 35 4.92 14.08 1.25
C ASP A 35 6.40 13.90 0.84
N GLY A 36 6.70 12.89 -0.01
CA GLY A 36 8.02 12.68 -0.59
C GLY A 36 8.51 13.86 -1.43
N PHE A 37 7.61 14.66 -2.02
CA PHE A 37 8.01 15.89 -2.72
C PHE A 37 8.59 16.96 -1.80
N ARG A 38 8.39 16.85 -0.48
CA ARG A 38 8.76 17.86 0.53
C ARG A 38 8.19 19.25 0.19
N LYS A 39 6.93 19.26 -0.25
CA LYS A 39 6.14 20.46 -0.59
C LYS A 39 4.86 20.51 0.26
N PRO A 40 4.22 21.68 0.40
CA PRO A 40 2.87 21.76 0.93
C PRO A 40 1.92 20.81 0.20
N VAL A 41 0.95 20.25 0.93
CA VAL A 41 0.08 19.16 0.44
C VAL A 41 -0.61 19.50 -0.89
N LEU A 42 -1.16 20.72 -1.02
CA LEU A 42 -1.83 21.15 -2.25
C LEU A 42 -0.85 21.27 -3.43
N GLU A 43 0.35 21.80 -3.22
CA GLU A 43 1.40 21.81 -4.25
C GLU A 43 1.83 20.39 -4.62
N GLY A 44 1.87 19.47 -3.65
CA GLY A 44 2.15 18.06 -3.88
C GLY A 44 1.11 17.37 -4.77
N LEU A 45 -0.19 17.66 -4.57
CA LEU A 45 -1.27 17.19 -5.43
C LEU A 45 -1.14 17.71 -6.86
N GLU A 46 -0.94 19.03 -7.02
CA GLU A 46 -0.78 19.66 -8.32
C GLU A 46 0.43 19.08 -9.07
N LEU A 47 1.53 18.83 -8.35
CA LEU A 47 2.72 18.21 -8.92
C LEU A 47 2.46 16.74 -9.30
N ALA A 48 1.80 15.94 -8.46
CA ALA A 48 1.45 14.56 -8.79
C ALA A 48 0.60 14.48 -10.07
N ALA A 49 -0.41 15.34 -10.20
CA ALA A 49 -1.24 15.44 -11.39
C ALA A 49 -0.43 15.86 -12.62
N LYS A 50 0.43 16.89 -12.48
CA LYS A 50 1.30 17.37 -13.56
C LYS A 50 2.30 16.31 -14.05
N LEU A 51 2.77 15.44 -13.16
CA LEU A 51 3.67 14.33 -13.50
C LEU A 51 2.91 13.12 -14.09
N GLY A 52 1.58 13.15 -14.08
CA GLY A 52 0.72 12.11 -14.63
C GLY A 52 0.58 10.89 -13.73
N CYS A 53 0.68 11.07 -12.41
CA CYS A 53 0.24 10.06 -11.45
C CYS A 53 -1.30 9.94 -11.50
N ARG A 54 -1.82 8.74 -11.26
CA ARG A 54 -3.27 8.49 -11.19
C ARG A 54 -3.79 8.55 -9.75
N SER A 55 -2.95 8.20 -8.79
CA SER A 55 -3.31 8.22 -7.38
C SER A 55 -2.23 8.85 -6.51
N PHE A 56 -2.56 9.09 -5.25
CA PHE A 56 -1.61 9.57 -4.26
C PHE A 56 -1.88 8.96 -2.87
N GLN A 57 -0.85 8.99 -2.03
CA GLN A 57 -0.91 8.72 -0.60
C GLN A 57 -0.42 9.97 0.15
N VAL A 58 -0.92 10.20 1.35
CA VAL A 58 -0.61 11.40 2.15
C VAL A 58 -0.58 11.10 3.64
N TYR A 59 0.31 11.75 4.39
CA TYR A 59 0.28 11.71 5.86
C TYR A 59 -0.92 12.48 6.40
N ILE A 60 -1.58 11.90 7.40
CA ILE A 60 -2.65 12.55 8.16
C ILE A 60 -2.28 12.75 9.64
N THR A 61 -0.98 12.73 9.93
CA THR A 61 -0.43 12.67 11.30
C THR A 61 0.17 13.98 11.78
N LYS A 62 0.23 15.00 10.91
CA LYS A 62 0.82 16.31 11.23
C LYS A 62 0.24 17.44 10.38
N GLY A 63 0.46 18.67 10.85
CA GLY A 63 0.16 19.89 10.11
C GLY A 63 -1.31 20.00 9.71
N PRO A 64 -1.62 20.54 8.51
CA PRO A 64 -3.00 20.81 8.09
C PRO A 64 -3.82 19.54 7.81
N MET A 65 -3.17 18.37 7.75
CA MET A 65 -3.82 17.09 7.49
C MET A 65 -4.23 16.34 8.77
N LEU A 66 -3.91 16.86 9.95
CA LEU A 66 -4.37 16.26 11.21
C LEU A 66 -5.90 16.26 11.31
N ALA A 67 -6.46 15.20 11.89
CA ALA A 67 -7.90 15.08 12.12
C ALA A 67 -8.47 16.27 12.91
N SER A 68 -7.70 16.80 13.88
CA SER A 68 -8.06 17.98 14.68
C SER A 68 -7.94 19.31 13.94
N ALA A 69 -7.21 19.35 12.82
CA ALA A 69 -7.05 20.52 11.96
C ALA A 69 -8.05 20.54 10.79
N MET A 70 -8.71 19.41 10.50
CA MET A 70 -9.69 19.28 9.42
C MET A 70 -11.06 18.90 9.96
N ASP A 71 -11.99 19.86 9.96
CA ASP A 71 -13.41 19.54 10.13
C ASP A 71 -13.99 18.83 8.89
N LYS A 72 -15.27 18.42 8.96
CA LYS A 72 -15.93 17.73 7.85
C LYS A 72 -15.97 18.55 6.54
N SER A 73 -16.09 19.87 6.65
CA SER A 73 -16.11 20.75 5.47
C SER A 73 -14.74 20.81 4.82
N ALA A 74 -13.68 20.97 5.59
CA ALA A 74 -12.30 20.96 5.12
C ALA A 74 -11.92 19.61 4.47
N ARG A 75 -12.38 18.48 5.04
CA ARG A 75 -12.19 17.14 4.44
C ARG A 75 -12.91 17.02 3.09
N ALA A 76 -14.16 17.47 3.02
CA ALA A 76 -14.93 17.46 1.76
C ALA A 76 -14.31 18.39 0.69
N GLU A 77 -13.79 19.55 1.09
CA GLU A 77 -13.06 20.44 0.18
C GLU A 77 -11.80 19.75 -0.35
N PHE A 78 -10.98 19.15 0.53
CA PHE A 78 -9.79 18.42 0.10
C PHE A 78 -10.12 17.30 -0.90
N VAL A 79 -11.24 16.59 -0.69
CA VAL A 79 -11.76 15.60 -1.63
C VAL A 79 -12.11 16.20 -2.99
N SER A 80 -12.78 17.35 -3.01
CA SER A 80 -13.05 18.06 -4.27
C SER A 80 -11.76 18.42 -5.00
N ARG A 81 -10.77 18.93 -4.26
CA ARG A 81 -9.52 19.44 -4.84
C ARG A 81 -8.73 18.36 -5.57
N TYR A 82 -8.53 17.17 -4.97
CA TYR A 82 -7.79 16.12 -5.68
C TYR A 82 -8.59 15.52 -6.83
N ARG A 83 -9.93 15.54 -6.77
CA ARG A 83 -10.80 15.08 -7.86
C ARG A 83 -10.77 16.00 -9.06
N ASP A 84 -10.76 17.31 -8.83
CA ASP A 84 -10.64 18.31 -9.90
C ASP A 84 -9.29 18.18 -10.66
N LEU A 85 -8.27 17.65 -9.98
CA LEU A 85 -6.97 17.30 -10.56
C LEU A 85 -6.95 15.92 -11.24
N GLY A 86 -8.04 15.17 -11.22
CA GLY A 86 -8.12 13.83 -11.80
C GLY A 86 -7.41 12.74 -11.00
N LEU A 87 -7.09 12.99 -9.72
CA LEU A 87 -6.41 12.04 -8.85
C LEU A 87 -7.40 11.21 -8.01
N THR A 88 -6.95 10.07 -7.53
CA THR A 88 -7.60 9.31 -6.46
C THR A 88 -6.69 9.15 -5.25
N LEU A 89 -7.22 9.17 -4.03
CA LEU A 89 -6.46 8.83 -2.82
C LEU A 89 -6.33 7.31 -2.72
N SER A 90 -5.13 6.74 -2.88
CA SER A 90 -4.89 5.30 -2.79
C SER A 90 -4.87 4.81 -1.34
N ALA A 91 -4.29 5.61 -0.45
CA ALA A 91 -4.29 5.36 0.99
C ALA A 91 -3.97 6.64 1.77
N THR A 92 -4.38 6.72 3.02
CA THR A 92 -3.81 7.66 4.00
C THR A 92 -2.65 7.00 4.73
N CYS A 93 -1.75 7.78 5.33
CA CYS A 93 -0.74 7.29 6.26
C CYS A 93 -1.01 7.83 7.66
N GLY A 94 -1.43 6.93 8.56
CA GLY A 94 -1.76 7.17 9.95
C GLY A 94 -0.67 6.67 10.90
N ASP A 95 0.61 6.87 10.56
CA ASP A 95 1.72 6.49 11.42
C ASP A 95 2.05 7.57 12.46
N PHE A 96 1.63 7.31 13.69
CA PHE A 96 1.88 8.18 14.85
C PHE A 96 3.08 7.72 15.70
N GLY A 97 4.00 6.94 15.12
CA GLY A 97 5.09 6.30 15.85
C GLY A 97 4.55 5.20 16.75
N LEU A 98 3.75 4.30 16.18
CA LEU A 98 3.01 3.27 16.92
C LEU A 98 3.90 2.06 17.26
N HIS A 99 3.49 1.32 18.30
CA HIS A 99 3.99 -0.02 18.56
C HIS A 99 2.90 -0.82 19.28
N PHE A 100 2.28 -1.75 18.56
CA PHE A 100 1.09 -2.45 19.02
C PHE A 100 1.39 -3.38 20.21
N GLY A 101 2.65 -3.75 20.40
CA GLY A 101 3.11 -4.51 21.57
C GLY A 101 3.41 -3.69 22.82
N LYS A 102 3.20 -2.36 22.81
CA LYS A 102 3.48 -1.47 23.95
C LYS A 102 2.19 -0.87 24.51
N PRO A 103 1.63 -1.41 25.62
CA PRO A 103 0.33 -1.00 26.14
C PRO A 103 0.20 0.50 26.46
N ASP A 104 1.21 1.09 27.11
CA ASP A 104 1.16 2.51 27.50
C ASP A 104 1.14 3.44 26.28
N LEU A 105 1.94 3.12 25.26
CA LEU A 105 1.95 3.84 24.01
C LEU A 105 0.61 3.69 23.28
N MET A 106 0.05 2.49 23.22
CA MET A 106 -1.25 2.26 22.57
C MET A 106 -2.39 2.96 23.32
N LYS A 107 -2.35 3.03 24.65
CA LYS A 107 -3.31 3.80 25.44
C LYS A 107 -3.31 5.29 25.08
N GLU A 108 -2.13 5.85 24.78
CA GLU A 108 -2.00 7.24 24.32
C GLU A 108 -2.44 7.42 22.87
N LYS A 109 -2.01 6.53 21.97
CA LYS A 109 -2.13 6.72 20.52
C LYS A 109 -3.42 6.18 19.91
N GLU A 110 -4.12 5.27 20.57
CA GLU A 110 -5.34 4.67 20.04
C GLU A 110 -6.43 5.70 19.67
N PRO A 111 -6.74 6.73 20.49
CA PRO A 111 -7.71 7.75 20.09
C PRO A 111 -7.33 8.44 18.78
N LEU A 112 -6.04 8.78 18.61
CA LEU A 112 -5.53 9.39 17.38
C LEU A 112 -5.69 8.45 16.18
N LEU A 113 -5.42 7.16 16.38
CA LEU A 113 -5.58 6.15 15.33
C LEU A 113 -7.05 6.00 14.91
N LYS A 114 -7.99 6.00 15.87
CA LYS A 114 -9.42 5.92 15.58
C LYS A 114 -9.91 7.16 14.83
N ASP A 115 -9.47 8.34 15.24
CA ASP A 115 -9.79 9.60 14.53
C ASP A 115 -9.22 9.59 13.10
N ALA A 116 -8.00 9.05 12.91
CA ALA A 116 -7.39 8.89 11.60
C ALA A 116 -8.13 7.87 10.71
N ILE A 117 -8.66 6.78 11.28
CA ILE A 117 -9.54 5.83 10.56
C ILE A 117 -10.78 6.56 10.06
N LEU A 118 -11.47 7.31 10.93
CA LEU A 118 -12.67 8.07 10.54
C LEU A 118 -12.35 9.16 9.51
N GLN A 119 -11.20 9.84 9.65
CA GLN A 119 -10.73 10.79 8.66
C GLN A 119 -10.45 10.12 7.31
N THR A 120 -9.93 8.90 7.30
CA THR A 120 -9.69 8.13 6.06
C THR A 120 -11.00 7.88 5.30
N VAL A 121 -12.08 7.57 6.03
CA VAL A 121 -13.44 7.44 5.46
C VAL A 121 -13.91 8.77 4.87
N ASP A 122 -13.80 9.86 5.63
CA ASP A 122 -14.23 11.19 5.17
C ASP A 122 -13.43 11.68 3.94
N LEU A 123 -12.14 11.29 3.86
CA LEU A 123 -11.26 11.53 2.72
C LEU A 123 -11.49 10.55 1.55
N GLN A 124 -12.47 9.66 1.68
CA GLN A 124 -12.92 8.71 0.65
C GLN A 124 -11.84 7.74 0.19
N ALA A 125 -11.00 7.30 1.12
CA ALA A 125 -10.13 6.15 0.96
C ALA A 125 -10.64 4.97 1.82
N SER A 126 -10.30 3.76 1.39
CA SER A 126 -10.62 2.51 2.13
C SER A 126 -9.39 1.86 2.75
N ILE A 127 -8.20 2.48 2.62
CA ILE A 127 -6.94 1.96 3.14
C ILE A 127 -6.26 3.04 3.95
N MET A 128 -5.85 2.69 5.18
CA MET A 128 -4.95 3.49 5.99
C MET A 128 -3.69 2.68 6.26
N THR A 129 -2.55 3.17 5.82
CA THR A 129 -1.22 2.58 6.07
C THR A 129 -0.68 3.03 7.42
N THR A 130 0.07 2.16 8.09
CA THR A 130 0.77 2.47 9.34
C THR A 130 1.88 1.45 9.63
N HIS A 131 2.71 1.74 10.63
CA HIS A 131 3.60 0.76 11.25
C HIS A 131 2.97 0.18 12.51
N ILE A 132 3.15 -1.13 12.74
CA ILE A 132 2.64 -1.80 13.95
C ILE A 132 3.71 -2.03 15.01
N GLY A 133 4.97 -1.71 14.72
CA GLY A 133 6.14 -2.08 15.52
C GLY A 133 6.67 -3.47 15.15
N SER A 134 7.55 -4.01 15.99
CA SER A 134 8.20 -5.31 15.79
C SER A 134 8.13 -6.13 17.07
N ILE A 135 8.03 -7.46 16.97
CA ILE A 135 8.03 -8.32 18.17
C ILE A 135 9.38 -8.23 18.92
N GLY A 136 10.51 -8.24 18.21
CA GLY A 136 11.84 -8.23 18.82
C GLY A 136 12.14 -9.51 19.64
N GLU A 137 12.96 -9.40 20.69
CA GLU A 137 13.13 -10.47 21.68
C GLU A 137 11.91 -10.50 22.62
N ASP A 138 11.19 -11.62 22.62
CA ASP A 138 9.94 -11.79 23.38
C ASP A 138 9.91 -13.14 24.12
N PRO A 139 10.80 -13.35 25.11
CA PRO A 139 10.99 -14.65 25.76
C PRO A 139 9.76 -15.16 26.51
N ASP A 140 8.84 -14.26 26.88
CA ASP A 140 7.59 -14.59 27.57
C ASP A 140 6.34 -14.38 26.71
N GLY A 141 6.50 -14.02 25.43
CA GLY A 141 5.40 -13.91 24.46
C GLY A 141 4.46 -12.72 24.70
N ARG A 142 4.73 -11.84 25.68
CA ARG A 142 3.80 -10.77 26.05
C ARG A 142 3.71 -9.69 24.99
N VAL A 143 4.80 -9.42 24.26
CA VAL A 143 4.79 -8.41 23.18
C VAL A 143 3.89 -8.92 22.06
N ARG A 144 4.07 -10.17 21.64
CA ARG A 144 3.25 -10.81 20.60
C ARG A 144 1.77 -10.87 21.00
N GLU A 145 1.46 -11.33 22.22
CA GLU A 145 0.08 -11.37 22.73
C GLU A 145 -0.58 -9.98 22.68
N THR A 146 0.12 -8.96 23.16
CA THR A 146 -0.39 -7.57 23.13
C THR A 146 -0.57 -7.06 21.69
N MET A 147 0.34 -7.41 20.77
CA MET A 147 0.21 -7.06 19.35
C MET A 147 -1.01 -7.73 18.72
N VAL A 148 -1.21 -9.03 18.96
CA VAL A 148 -2.36 -9.82 18.47
C VAL A 148 -3.67 -9.18 18.91
N ASP A 149 -3.80 -8.86 20.19
CA ASP A 149 -5.01 -8.22 20.74
C ASP A 149 -5.28 -6.85 20.11
N ASN A 150 -4.25 -6.01 19.98
CA ASN A 150 -4.39 -4.68 19.39
C ASN A 150 -4.68 -4.74 17.88
N LEU A 151 -4.03 -5.64 17.14
CA LEU A 151 -4.30 -5.88 15.72
C LEU A 151 -5.74 -6.31 15.51
N LYS A 152 -6.22 -7.28 16.30
CA LYS A 152 -7.59 -7.75 16.24
C LYS A 152 -8.58 -6.61 16.47
N ARG A 153 -8.44 -5.93 17.59
CA ARG A 153 -9.39 -4.90 18.04
C ARG A 153 -9.41 -3.66 17.16
N LEU A 154 -8.23 -3.14 16.78
CA LEU A 154 -8.13 -1.92 15.96
C LEU A 154 -8.41 -2.21 14.49
N GLY A 155 -8.02 -3.38 13.99
CA GLY A 155 -8.39 -3.83 12.66
C GLY A 155 -9.89 -4.08 12.51
N ASP A 156 -10.55 -4.69 13.51
CA ASP A 156 -12.01 -4.86 13.48
C ASP A 156 -12.73 -3.51 13.54
N PHE A 157 -12.26 -2.56 14.35
CA PHE A 157 -12.79 -1.20 14.35
C PHE A 157 -12.64 -0.52 12.98
N ALA A 158 -11.50 -0.70 12.31
CA ALA A 158 -11.30 -0.19 10.95
C ALA A 158 -12.30 -0.84 9.96
N ALA A 159 -12.45 -2.17 10.02
CA ALA A 159 -13.38 -2.91 9.17
C ALA A 159 -14.83 -2.46 9.34
N ASP A 160 -15.27 -2.21 10.56
CA ASP A 160 -16.63 -1.73 10.88
C ASP A 160 -16.93 -0.36 10.22
N HIS A 161 -15.88 0.40 9.84
CA HIS A 161 -15.98 1.68 9.14
C HIS A 161 -15.58 1.59 7.65
N GLY A 162 -15.37 0.39 7.12
CA GLY A 162 -15.01 0.19 5.71
C GLY A 162 -13.55 0.53 5.38
N VAL A 163 -12.66 0.55 6.38
CA VAL A 163 -11.22 0.80 6.22
C VAL A 163 -10.43 -0.48 6.49
N THR A 164 -9.42 -0.75 5.68
CA THR A 164 -8.36 -1.70 5.99
C THR A 164 -7.16 -0.95 6.58
N LEU A 165 -6.76 -1.33 7.80
CA LEU A 165 -5.53 -0.88 8.41
C LEU A 165 -4.38 -1.75 7.89
N ALA A 166 -3.58 -1.17 6.99
CA ALA A 166 -2.52 -1.86 6.28
C ALA A 166 -1.17 -1.65 6.98
N THR A 167 -0.58 -2.72 7.52
CA THR A 167 0.76 -2.66 8.11
C THR A 167 1.83 -2.69 7.03
N GLU A 168 2.85 -1.86 7.16
CA GLU A 168 3.99 -1.87 6.26
C GLU A 168 4.94 -3.05 6.52
N THR A 169 5.52 -3.61 5.45
CA THR A 169 6.52 -4.69 5.55
C THR A 169 7.93 -4.15 5.77
N GLY A 170 8.82 -5.00 6.30
CA GLY A 170 10.26 -4.75 6.30
C GLY A 170 10.96 -4.92 7.64
N LEU A 171 10.23 -4.86 8.76
CA LEU A 171 10.80 -5.15 10.09
C LEU A 171 10.88 -6.65 10.40
N GLU A 172 10.10 -7.46 9.69
CA GLU A 172 9.97 -8.90 9.90
C GLU A 172 9.97 -9.63 8.55
N SER A 173 10.27 -10.93 8.57
CA SER A 173 10.12 -11.77 7.39
C SER A 173 8.63 -11.91 7.00
N GLY A 174 8.35 -12.09 5.71
CA GLY A 174 6.97 -12.32 5.24
C GLY A 174 6.23 -13.45 5.99
N PRO A 175 6.84 -14.63 6.22
CA PRO A 175 6.21 -15.69 7.02
C PRO A 175 5.95 -15.30 8.48
N SER A 176 6.85 -14.54 9.11
CA SER A 176 6.68 -14.07 10.50
C SER A 176 5.48 -13.13 10.60
N LEU A 177 5.41 -12.14 9.70
CA LEU A 177 4.29 -11.20 9.64
C LEU A 177 2.97 -11.94 9.35
N ARG A 178 2.96 -12.87 8.38
CA ARG A 178 1.79 -13.69 8.08
C ARG A 178 1.27 -14.42 9.32
N SER A 179 2.17 -15.07 10.06
CA SER A 179 1.81 -15.79 11.29
C SER A 179 1.16 -14.87 12.33
N LEU A 180 1.67 -13.65 12.49
CA LEU A 180 1.10 -12.66 13.39
C LEU A 180 -0.31 -12.21 12.94
N LEU A 181 -0.50 -11.96 11.63
CA LEU A 181 -1.78 -11.54 11.07
C LEU A 181 -2.85 -12.64 11.16
N GLU A 182 -2.48 -13.89 10.88
CA GLU A 182 -3.37 -15.05 10.99
C GLU A 182 -3.79 -15.30 12.45
N GLU A 183 -2.86 -15.15 13.39
CA GLU A 183 -3.12 -15.27 14.82
C GLU A 183 -4.06 -14.17 15.34
N ALA A 184 -3.86 -12.92 14.90
CA ALA A 184 -4.77 -11.82 15.21
C ALA A 184 -6.19 -12.08 14.70
N GLY A 185 -6.37 -12.73 13.55
CA GLY A 185 -7.69 -13.09 13.02
C GLY A 185 -8.60 -11.87 12.81
N SER A 186 -8.04 -10.70 12.51
CA SER A 186 -8.79 -9.46 12.29
C SER A 186 -9.51 -9.47 10.94
N LYS A 187 -10.65 -8.77 10.86
CA LYS A 187 -11.40 -8.56 9.62
C LYS A 187 -10.89 -7.36 8.80
N GLY A 188 -10.06 -6.50 9.39
CA GLY A 188 -9.66 -5.23 8.79
C GLY A 188 -8.17 -4.92 8.86
N ILE A 189 -7.32 -5.93 9.09
CA ILE A 189 -5.87 -5.78 8.90
C ILE A 189 -5.49 -6.27 7.51
N GLY A 190 -4.66 -5.47 6.82
CA GLY A 190 -4.03 -5.83 5.56
C GLY A 190 -2.54 -5.49 5.58
N VAL A 191 -1.91 -5.58 4.42
CA VAL A 191 -0.49 -5.29 4.21
C VAL A 191 -0.32 -4.17 3.19
N ASN A 192 0.49 -3.18 3.58
CA ASN A 192 1.16 -2.26 2.68
C ASN A 192 2.52 -2.87 2.34
N PHE A 193 2.64 -3.45 1.15
CA PHE A 193 3.85 -4.17 0.77
C PHE A 193 4.93 -3.20 0.31
N ASP A 194 5.99 -3.06 1.09
CA ASP A 194 7.20 -2.33 0.72
C ASP A 194 8.34 -3.34 0.42
N PRO A 195 8.72 -3.52 -0.87
CA PRO A 195 9.76 -4.46 -1.25
C PRO A 195 11.17 -4.00 -0.82
N ALA A 196 11.42 -2.69 -0.78
CA ALA A 196 12.74 -2.15 -0.44
C ALA A 196 13.05 -2.33 1.03
N ASN A 197 12.08 -2.09 1.93
CA ASN A 197 12.29 -2.30 3.36
C ASN A 197 12.62 -3.78 3.66
N LEU A 198 12.02 -4.73 2.93
CA LEU A 198 12.36 -6.15 3.03
C LEU A 198 13.79 -6.42 2.56
N VAL A 199 14.15 -5.93 1.36
CA VAL A 199 15.50 -6.07 0.79
C VAL A 199 16.57 -5.47 1.70
N MET A 200 16.38 -4.23 2.15
CA MET A 200 17.30 -3.51 3.02
C MET A 200 17.54 -4.23 4.35
N ASN A 201 16.53 -4.91 4.90
CA ASN A 201 16.65 -5.70 6.12
C ASN A 201 17.05 -7.17 5.88
N GLY A 202 17.35 -7.55 4.65
CA GLY A 202 17.88 -8.89 4.30
C GLY A 202 16.82 -9.97 4.18
N PHE A 203 15.56 -9.59 4.01
CA PHE A 203 14.46 -10.51 3.76
C PHE A 203 14.24 -10.74 2.26
N ASP A 204 13.80 -11.94 1.91
CA ASP A 204 13.38 -12.28 0.55
C ASP A 204 12.00 -11.66 0.24
N HIS A 205 12.00 -10.56 -0.51
CA HIS A 205 10.79 -9.84 -0.90
C HIS A 205 9.88 -10.65 -1.84
N MET A 206 10.41 -11.52 -2.69
CA MET A 206 9.59 -12.34 -3.60
C MET A 206 8.86 -13.45 -2.84
N LYS A 207 9.54 -14.09 -1.88
CA LYS A 207 8.91 -15.03 -0.95
C LYS A 207 7.88 -14.31 -0.08
N ALA A 208 8.20 -13.13 0.42
CA ALA A 208 7.27 -12.33 1.23
C ALA A 208 6.00 -11.98 0.45
N ALA A 209 6.11 -11.51 -0.80
CA ALA A 209 4.98 -11.20 -1.66
C ALA A 209 4.06 -12.42 -1.86
N ASN A 210 4.64 -13.60 -2.13
CA ASN A 210 3.88 -14.84 -2.28
C ASN A 210 3.08 -15.20 -1.02
N VAL A 211 3.75 -15.22 0.15
CA VAL A 211 3.09 -15.66 1.39
C VAL A 211 2.12 -14.61 1.93
N LEU A 212 2.38 -13.33 1.72
CA LEU A 212 1.50 -12.24 2.18
C LEU A 212 0.41 -11.89 1.17
N SER A 213 0.42 -12.45 -0.04
CA SER A 213 -0.53 -12.11 -1.10
C SER A 213 -2.01 -12.02 -0.70
N PRO A 214 -2.56 -12.86 0.22
CA PRO A 214 -3.95 -12.71 0.65
C PRO A 214 -4.25 -11.44 1.44
N PHE A 215 -3.22 -10.80 1.99
CA PHE A 215 -3.30 -9.61 2.83
C PHE A 215 -2.86 -8.34 2.11
N ILE A 216 -2.19 -8.41 0.96
CA ILE A 216 -1.66 -7.22 0.27
C ILE A 216 -2.81 -6.41 -0.33
N VAL A 217 -3.03 -5.21 0.23
CA VAL A 217 -4.06 -4.26 -0.23
C VAL A 217 -3.45 -3.00 -0.84
N HIS A 218 -2.21 -2.67 -0.47
CA HIS A 218 -1.45 -1.53 -0.97
C HIS A 218 0.01 -1.93 -1.16
N THR A 219 0.75 -1.22 -2.01
CA THR A 219 2.20 -1.41 -2.13
C THR A 219 2.93 -0.10 -2.39
N HIS A 220 4.09 0.02 -1.77
CA HIS A 220 5.07 1.03 -2.13
C HIS A 220 5.93 0.57 -3.31
N ALA A 221 6.23 1.50 -4.21
CA ALA A 221 7.29 1.39 -5.19
C ALA A 221 8.48 2.19 -4.67
N LYS A 222 9.26 1.54 -3.80
CA LYS A 222 10.51 2.04 -3.20
C LYS A 222 11.64 1.12 -3.59
N ASP A 223 12.87 1.62 -3.63
CA ASP A 223 14.06 0.82 -3.92
C ASP A 223 15.17 1.05 -2.90
N GLY A 224 15.99 0.03 -2.71
CA GLY A 224 17.01 0.02 -1.70
C GLY A 224 18.04 -1.06 -2.00
N VAL A 225 19.25 -0.84 -1.51
CA VAL A 225 20.34 -1.82 -1.57
C VAL A 225 20.65 -2.34 -0.17
N ARG A 226 21.14 -3.58 -0.09
CA ARG A 226 21.71 -4.13 1.14
C ARG A 226 23.22 -4.29 1.02
N GLN A 227 23.96 -3.58 1.86
CA GLN A 227 25.41 -3.59 1.93
C GLN A 227 25.85 -4.20 3.27
N GLY A 228 26.10 -5.51 3.28
CA GLY A 228 26.34 -6.24 4.52
C GLY A 228 25.11 -6.21 5.42
N ASP A 229 25.24 -5.67 6.63
CA ASP A 229 24.15 -5.51 7.60
C ASP A 229 23.47 -4.14 7.55
N HIS A 230 23.78 -3.33 6.54
CA HIS A 230 23.21 -2.00 6.38
C HIS A 230 22.37 -1.91 5.11
N GLY A 231 21.12 -1.49 5.27
CA GLY A 231 20.25 -1.10 4.18
C GLY A 231 20.43 0.37 3.81
N LYS A 232 20.30 0.71 2.53
CA LYS A 232 20.27 2.09 2.05
C LYS A 232 19.22 2.27 0.97
N GLU A 233 18.30 3.19 1.18
CA GLU A 233 17.33 3.59 0.16
C GLU A 233 18.03 4.34 -0.98
N VAL A 234 17.67 4.02 -2.22
CA VAL A 234 18.21 4.61 -3.45
C VAL A 234 17.06 4.98 -4.40
N PRO A 235 17.30 5.79 -5.44
CA PRO A 235 16.27 6.06 -6.44
C PRO A 235 15.71 4.76 -7.07
N LEU A 236 14.43 4.78 -7.42
CA LEU A 236 13.74 3.61 -7.98
C LEU A 236 14.41 3.08 -9.25
N GLY A 237 14.75 1.79 -9.27
CA GLY A 237 15.44 1.14 -10.40
C GLY A 237 16.97 1.15 -10.27
N GLU A 238 17.52 1.76 -9.21
CA GLU A 238 18.96 1.77 -8.92
C GLU A 238 19.33 0.84 -7.76
N GLY A 239 18.37 0.11 -7.18
CA GLY A 239 18.59 -0.77 -6.03
C GLY A 239 18.48 -2.26 -6.35
N ASP A 240 18.32 -3.06 -5.29
CA ASP A 240 18.34 -4.52 -5.33
C ASP A 240 16.92 -5.12 -5.50
N VAL A 241 15.87 -4.31 -5.55
CA VAL A 241 14.51 -4.80 -5.86
C VAL A 241 14.42 -5.13 -7.35
N ASN A 242 14.18 -6.40 -7.68
CA ASN A 242 13.95 -6.82 -9.06
C ASN A 242 12.52 -6.46 -9.50
N PHE A 243 12.29 -5.18 -9.82
CA PHE A 243 10.98 -4.65 -10.23
C PHE A 243 10.31 -5.42 -11.39
N PRO A 244 11.02 -5.80 -12.48
CA PRO A 244 10.41 -6.62 -13.52
C PRO A 244 9.80 -7.92 -12.98
N ALA A 245 10.53 -8.65 -12.13
CA ALA A 245 10.04 -9.89 -11.53
C ALA A 245 8.95 -9.63 -10.48
N TYR A 246 9.13 -8.61 -9.65
CA TYR A 246 8.18 -8.23 -8.61
C TYR A 246 6.82 -7.83 -9.19
N ILE A 247 6.81 -6.95 -10.20
CA ILE A 247 5.57 -6.50 -10.86
C ILE A 247 4.90 -7.69 -11.58
N ALA A 248 5.67 -8.55 -12.24
CA ALA A 248 5.12 -9.76 -12.87
C ALA A 248 4.44 -10.67 -11.85
N LEU A 249 5.10 -10.91 -10.70
CA LEU A 249 4.53 -11.68 -9.61
C LEU A 249 3.25 -11.04 -9.05
N MET A 250 3.27 -9.73 -8.80
CA MET A 250 2.09 -9.02 -8.27
C MET A 250 0.91 -9.08 -9.25
N LYS A 251 1.16 -9.01 -10.57
CA LYS A 251 0.15 -9.22 -11.61
C LYS A 251 -0.40 -10.66 -11.58
N GLU A 252 0.48 -11.67 -11.45
CA GLU A 252 0.10 -13.08 -11.33
C GLU A 252 -0.77 -13.34 -10.08
N LEU A 253 -0.41 -12.70 -8.96
CA LEU A 253 -1.17 -12.72 -7.71
C LEU A 253 -2.49 -11.93 -7.78
N GLY A 254 -2.78 -11.26 -8.91
CA GLY A 254 -4.02 -10.53 -9.13
C GLY A 254 -4.09 -9.18 -8.44
N TYR A 255 -2.96 -8.60 -8.03
CA TYR A 255 -2.91 -7.25 -7.47
C TYR A 255 -3.28 -6.20 -8.52
N LYS A 256 -4.24 -5.33 -8.18
CA LYS A 256 -4.77 -4.27 -9.08
C LYS A 256 -4.68 -2.87 -8.48
N GLY A 257 -4.09 -2.75 -7.30
CA GLY A 257 -3.96 -1.48 -6.59
C GLY A 257 -2.87 -0.58 -7.16
N ALA A 258 -2.63 0.53 -6.47
CA ALA A 258 -1.59 1.48 -6.85
C ALA A 258 -0.20 0.97 -6.48
N TYR A 259 0.76 1.20 -7.37
CA TYR A 259 2.19 1.17 -7.05
C TYR A 259 2.58 2.57 -6.64
N THR A 260 2.56 2.83 -5.34
CA THR A 260 2.73 4.17 -4.79
C THR A 260 4.20 4.47 -4.57
N ILE A 261 4.77 5.38 -5.35
CA ILE A 261 6.18 5.77 -5.21
C ILE A 261 6.39 6.42 -3.85
N GLU A 262 7.31 5.86 -3.07
CA GLU A 262 7.80 6.44 -1.83
C GLU A 262 9.28 6.77 -1.98
N ARG A 263 9.64 7.99 -1.59
CA ARG A 263 11.01 8.48 -1.60
C ARG A 263 11.25 9.35 -0.38
N GLU A 264 12.04 8.87 0.57
CA GLU A 264 12.21 9.53 1.87
C GLU A 264 13.55 10.28 1.98
N VAL A 265 14.60 9.80 1.29
CA VAL A 265 15.95 10.37 1.35
C VAL A 265 16.39 11.04 0.04
N GLY A 266 17.61 11.57 0.01
CA GLY A 266 18.19 12.26 -1.16
C GLY A 266 17.93 13.77 -1.20
N ASP A 267 18.69 14.46 -2.03
CA ASP A 267 18.69 15.93 -2.12
C ASP A 267 17.71 16.50 -3.15
N ASP A 268 17.40 15.74 -4.21
CA ASP A 268 16.41 16.09 -5.25
C ASP A 268 15.27 15.06 -5.32
N PRO A 269 14.38 15.03 -4.31
CA PRO A 269 13.29 14.05 -4.29
C PRO A 269 12.30 14.23 -5.45
N VAL A 270 12.11 15.45 -5.96
CA VAL A 270 11.23 15.70 -7.12
C VAL A 270 11.83 15.08 -8.38
N GLY A 271 13.13 15.23 -8.59
CA GLY A 271 13.84 14.58 -9.69
C GLY A 271 13.81 13.06 -9.58
N ASP A 272 14.03 12.51 -8.38
CA ASP A 272 13.98 11.06 -8.12
C ASP A 272 12.58 10.49 -8.42
N ILE A 273 11.51 11.14 -7.94
CA ILE A 273 10.13 10.71 -8.18
C ILE A 273 9.77 10.78 -9.67
N LYS A 274 10.24 11.80 -10.40
CA LYS A 274 10.04 11.87 -11.86
C LYS A 274 10.66 10.67 -12.58
N ARG A 275 11.91 10.32 -12.25
CA ARG A 275 12.60 9.16 -12.82
C ARG A 275 11.90 7.86 -12.44
N ALA A 276 11.39 7.76 -11.21
CA ALA A 276 10.60 6.61 -10.76
C ALA A 276 9.31 6.42 -11.58
N ILE A 277 8.58 7.50 -11.88
CA ILE A 277 7.39 7.46 -12.76
C ILE A 277 7.76 6.97 -14.16
N GLU A 278 8.84 7.50 -14.74
CA GLU A 278 9.33 7.09 -16.06
C GLU A 278 9.77 5.62 -16.10
N TYR A 279 10.38 5.14 -15.02
CA TYR A 279 10.77 3.74 -14.86
C TYR A 279 9.54 2.82 -14.80
N LEU A 280 8.55 3.13 -13.95
CA LEU A 280 7.36 2.30 -13.78
C LEU A 280 6.47 2.24 -15.03
N ARG A 281 6.46 3.30 -15.87
CA ARG A 281 5.71 3.34 -17.14
C ARG A 281 6.16 2.29 -18.17
N GLN A 282 7.28 1.62 -17.94
CA GLN A 282 7.80 0.59 -18.85
C GLN A 282 7.08 -0.77 -18.70
N PHE A 283 6.30 -0.96 -17.62
CA PHE A 283 5.65 -2.22 -17.24
C PHE A 283 4.13 -2.21 -17.45
#